data_AF-A0A2S6S355-F1
#
_entry.id   AF-A0A2S6S355-F1
#
_cell.length_a   1.000
_cell.length_b   1.000
_cell.length_c   1.000
_cell.angle_alpha   90.00
_cell.angle_beta   90.00
_cell.angle_gamma   90.00
#
_symmetry.space_group_name_H-M   'P 1'
#
loop_
_entity.id
_entity.type
_entity.pdbx_description
1 polymer ?
#
loop_
_entity_poly.entity_id
_entity_poly.type
_entity_poly.pdbx_seq_one_letter_code
_entity_poly.pdbx_strand_id
1 'polypeptide(L)'
;MILFDLKCSNGHIFEAWFSDSKNFLKQSKNRAISCPFCQNDNIIKAPMAPNISTRRTKEKKGMGVDVAMPLRKGNITQENFSAKASSRKEDSLKKSEKKIMKNFSKEMKKLREFVESNCTYVGKEFSKEIRKIHYGESSPENIYGETSEKETQELVDEGIEFYHLPWFNRHDS
;
A
#
# COMPACT_ATOMS: atom_id res chain seq x y z
N MET A 1 -15.57 0.92 -31.29
CA MET A 1 -15.49 0.20 -30.00
C MET A 1 -14.48 0.92 -29.14
N ILE A 2 -14.82 1.28 -27.91
CA ILE A 2 -14.03 2.10 -26.99
C ILE A 2 -13.77 1.27 -25.74
N LEU A 3 -12.50 1.18 -25.34
CA LEU A 3 -12.08 0.60 -24.07
C LEU A 3 -12.19 1.67 -22.98
N PHE A 4 -12.86 1.36 -21.87
CA PHE A 4 -12.86 2.22 -20.69
C PHE A 4 -12.29 1.49 -19.48
N ASP A 5 -11.46 2.21 -18.72
CA ASP A 5 -11.05 1.79 -17.39
C ASP A 5 -12.16 2.13 -16.38
N LEU A 6 -12.66 1.10 -15.72
CA LEU A 6 -13.75 1.16 -14.78
C LEU A 6 -13.25 0.84 -13.38
N LYS A 7 -13.82 1.53 -12.39
CA LYS A 7 -13.51 1.32 -10.97
C LYS A 7 -14.80 1.00 -10.21
N CYS A 8 -14.76 -0.10 -9.46
CA CYS A 8 -15.83 -0.48 -8.55
C CYS A 8 -15.71 0.24 -7.19
N SER A 9 -16.79 0.32 -6.40
CA SER A 9 -16.76 0.87 -5.03
C SER A 9 -15.75 0.19 -4.11
N ASN A 10 -15.43 -1.08 -4.34
CA ASN A 10 -14.43 -1.83 -3.58
C ASN A 10 -12.98 -1.53 -4.00
N GLY A 11 -12.78 -0.64 -4.97
CA GLY A 11 -11.45 -0.21 -5.40
C GLY A 11 -10.85 -1.02 -6.55
N HIS A 12 -11.46 -2.14 -6.96
CA HIS A 12 -11.02 -2.92 -8.11
C HIS A 12 -11.13 -2.12 -9.41
N ILE A 13 -10.07 -2.15 -10.22
CA ILE A 13 -9.98 -1.54 -11.55
C ILE A 13 -10.07 -2.66 -12.59
N PHE A 14 -10.90 -2.49 -13.60
CA PHE A 14 -11.05 -3.44 -14.70
C PHE A 14 -11.44 -2.75 -16.00
N GLU A 15 -11.19 -3.42 -17.11
CA GLU A 15 -11.44 -2.88 -18.44
C GLU A 15 -12.73 -3.44 -19.03
N ALA A 16 -13.48 -2.60 -19.75
CA ALA A 16 -14.66 -3.05 -20.49
C ALA A 16 -14.80 -2.35 -21.84
N TRP A 17 -15.22 -3.12 -22.83
CA TRP A 17 -15.42 -2.67 -24.21
C TRP A 17 -16.86 -2.22 -24.44
N PHE A 18 -17.03 -1.01 -24.95
CA PHE A 18 -18.34 -0.46 -25.30
C PHE A 18 -18.37 -0.01 -26.76
N SER A 19 -19.54 -0.13 -27.40
CA SER A 19 -19.72 0.37 -28.77
C SER A 19 -19.56 1.89 -28.84
N ASP A 20 -20.06 2.62 -27.83
CA ASP A 20 -20.09 4.07 -27.75
C ASP A 20 -20.13 4.57 -26.29
N SER A 21 -19.70 5.80 -26.03
CA SER A 21 -19.73 6.44 -24.71
C SER A 21 -21.16 6.58 -24.16
N LYS A 22 -22.15 6.80 -25.03
CA LYS A 22 -23.57 6.86 -24.62
C LYS A 22 -24.09 5.50 -24.12
N ASN A 23 -23.57 4.40 -24.66
CA ASN A 23 -23.98 3.04 -24.25
C ASN A 23 -23.49 2.73 -22.83
N PHE A 24 -22.24 3.11 -22.51
CA PHE A 24 -21.70 3.02 -21.15
C PHE A 24 -22.58 3.76 -20.14
N LEU A 25 -22.98 5.01 -20.44
CA LEU A 25 -23.83 5.80 -19.53
C LEU A 25 -25.19 5.15 -19.30
N LYS A 26 -25.80 4.54 -20.33
CA LYS A 26 -27.08 3.81 -20.20
C LYS A 26 -26.92 2.56 -19.34
N GLN A 27 -25.88 1.77 -19.59
CA GLN A 27 -25.63 0.52 -18.86
C GLN A 27 -25.21 0.76 -17.41
N SER A 28 -24.41 1.80 -17.14
CA SER A 28 -24.05 2.24 -15.79
C SER A 28 -25.27 2.75 -15.01
N LYS A 29 -26.15 3.54 -15.64
CA LYS A 29 -27.43 3.96 -15.02
C LYS A 29 -28.35 2.79 -14.71
N ASN A 30 -28.40 1.81 -15.60
CA ASN A 30 -29.22 0.61 -15.43
C ASN A 30 -28.56 -0.47 -14.56
N ARG A 31 -27.36 -0.21 -14.00
CA ARG A 31 -26.59 -1.18 -13.19
C ARG A 31 -26.39 -2.54 -13.91
N ALA A 32 -26.28 -2.50 -15.24
CA ALA A 32 -26.14 -3.70 -16.07
C ALA A 32 -24.67 -4.14 -16.24
N ILE A 33 -23.75 -3.44 -15.58
CA ILE A 33 -22.31 -3.74 -15.59
C ILE A 33 -21.99 -4.22 -14.19
N SER A 34 -21.34 -5.38 -14.06
CA SER A 34 -20.92 -5.92 -12.77
C SER A 34 -19.39 -6.05 -12.73
N CYS A 35 -18.83 -5.86 -11.54
CA CYS A 35 -17.41 -6.08 -11.30
C CYS A 35 -17.09 -7.59 -11.34
N PRO A 36 -16.12 -8.06 -12.14
CA PRO A 36 -15.79 -9.49 -12.21
C PRO A 36 -15.18 -10.05 -10.91
N PHE A 37 -14.61 -9.19 -10.07
CA PHE A 37 -13.95 -9.60 -8.83
C PHE A 37 -14.90 -9.70 -7.63
N CYS A 38 -15.93 -8.86 -7.59
CA CYS A 38 -16.78 -8.73 -6.40
C CYS A 38 -18.27 -8.58 -6.69
N GLN A 39 -18.68 -8.65 -7.96
CA GLN A 39 -20.08 -8.65 -8.41
C GLN A 39 -20.91 -7.45 -7.93
N ASN A 40 -20.25 -6.32 -7.64
CA ASN A 40 -20.92 -5.07 -7.30
C ASN A 40 -21.13 -4.25 -8.58
N ASP A 41 -22.32 -3.67 -8.71
CA ASP A 41 -22.77 -2.95 -9.91
C ASP A 41 -22.53 -1.43 -9.83
N ASN A 42 -21.97 -0.96 -8.70
CA ASN A 42 -21.62 0.44 -8.52
C ASN A 42 -20.25 0.74 -9.12
N ILE A 43 -20.28 1.09 -10.41
CA ILE A 43 -19.09 1.31 -11.23
C ILE A 43 -19.02 2.75 -11.73
N ILE A 44 -17.83 3.34 -11.59
CA ILE A 44 -17.49 4.68 -12.09
C ILE A 44 -16.35 4.58 -13.11
N LYS A 45 -16.21 5.57 -14.01
CA LYS A 45 -15.00 5.67 -14.84
C LYS A 45 -13.81 5.99 -13.95
N ALA A 46 -12.68 5.32 -14.17
CA ALA A 46 -11.46 5.64 -13.46
C ALA A 46 -11.00 7.08 -13.82
N PRO A 47 -10.48 7.85 -12.84
CA PRO A 47 -9.88 9.15 -13.13
C PRO A 47 -8.64 8.95 -14.00
N MET A 48 -8.60 9.57 -15.17
CA MET A 48 -7.41 9.57 -16.01
C MET A 48 -6.35 10.48 -15.38
N ALA A 49 -5.13 9.97 -15.20
CA ALA A 49 -4.02 10.79 -14.72
C ALA A 49 -3.60 11.76 -15.85
N PRO A 50 -3.59 13.08 -15.63
CA PRO A 50 -3.01 14.01 -16.58
C PRO A 50 -1.50 13.77 -16.65
N ASN A 51 -0.95 13.69 -17.87
CA ASN A 51 0.47 13.48 -18.08
C ASN A 51 1.24 14.74 -17.65
N ILE A 52 1.85 14.69 -16.45
CA ILE A 52 2.66 15.79 -15.94
C ILE A 52 4.08 15.64 -16.50
N SER A 53 4.41 16.46 -17.50
CA SER A 53 5.78 16.53 -17.99
C SER A 53 6.64 17.16 -16.90
N THR A 54 7.43 16.35 -16.18
CA THR A 54 8.43 16.88 -15.26
C THR A 54 9.50 17.59 -16.09
N ARG A 55 9.64 18.91 -15.87
CA ARG A 55 10.66 19.71 -16.56
C ARG A 55 12.02 19.31 -16.00
N ARG A 56 12.78 18.50 -16.75
CA ARG A 56 14.20 18.25 -16.47
C ARG A 56 14.97 19.56 -16.60
N THR A 57 15.34 20.17 -15.48
CA THR A 57 16.30 21.28 -15.46
C THR A 57 17.65 20.70 -15.87
N LYS A 58 18.19 21.23 -16.97
CA LYS A 58 19.42 20.77 -17.61
C LYS A 58 20.61 21.11 -16.70
N GLU A 59 21.13 20.12 -15.98
CA GLU A 59 22.37 20.24 -15.23
C GLU A 59 23.54 20.55 -16.17
N LYS A 60 24.24 21.67 -15.92
CA LYS A 60 25.59 21.93 -16.42
C LYS A 60 26.58 21.75 -15.26
N LYS A 61 27.48 20.80 -15.45
CA LYS A 61 28.63 20.43 -14.60
C LYS A 61 29.54 21.61 -14.25
N GLY A 62 30.09 21.57 -13.03
CA GLY A 62 31.33 22.25 -12.65
C GLY A 62 31.74 22.03 -11.18
N MET A 63 32.70 21.10 -10.99
CA MET A 63 33.74 20.93 -9.94
C MET A 63 33.54 21.36 -8.46
N GLY A 64 33.99 20.47 -7.54
CA GLY A 64 33.96 20.56 -6.06
C GLY A 64 34.61 21.80 -5.42
N VAL A 65 34.40 22.08 -4.13
CA VAL A 65 34.92 21.33 -2.97
C VAL A 65 34.06 21.58 -1.70
N ASP A 66 34.19 20.63 -0.77
CA ASP A 66 33.89 20.61 0.68
C ASP A 66 33.57 21.93 1.41
N VAL A 67 32.56 21.87 2.29
CA VAL A 67 32.55 22.27 3.73
C VAL A 67 31.11 22.49 4.24
N ALA A 68 30.78 21.76 5.31
CA ALA A 68 29.81 22.01 6.39
C ALA A 68 28.42 22.63 6.10
N MET A 69 27.37 21.87 6.43
CA MET A 69 25.99 22.36 6.61
C MET A 69 25.91 23.38 7.77
N PRO A 70 25.40 24.61 7.56
CA PRO A 70 24.85 25.40 8.64
C PRO A 70 23.35 25.10 8.81
N LEU A 71 23.00 24.75 10.04
CA LEU A 71 21.64 24.75 10.56
C LEU A 71 20.98 26.13 10.35
N ARG A 72 19.85 26.18 9.65
CA ARG A 72 18.97 27.36 9.65
C ARG A 72 17.84 27.17 10.65
N LYS A 73 17.95 27.88 11.78
CA LYS A 73 16.83 28.32 12.62
C LYS A 73 16.06 29.42 11.89
N GLY A 74 14.74 29.46 12.07
CA GLY A 74 13.91 30.58 11.67
C GLY A 74 12.42 30.26 11.65
N ASN A 75 11.76 30.62 12.75
CA ASN A 75 10.34 30.42 13.09
C ASN A 75 9.35 30.81 11.99
N ILE A 76 8.33 29.98 11.79
CA ILE A 76 7.00 30.43 11.34
C ILE A 76 6.00 29.98 12.39
N THR A 77 5.52 30.98 13.12
CA THR A 77 4.51 30.94 14.16
C THR A 77 3.21 30.33 13.65
N GLN A 78 2.73 29.33 14.38
CA GLN A 78 1.30 29.11 14.56
C GLN A 78 0.72 30.43 15.06
N GLU A 79 -0.32 30.98 14.41
CA GLU A 79 -1.69 30.87 14.93
C GLU A 79 -2.77 31.60 14.11
N ASN A 80 -3.90 30.90 13.97
CA ASN A 80 -5.29 31.38 13.91
C ASN A 80 -5.74 32.36 12.81
N PHE A 81 -6.35 31.79 11.76
CA PHE A 81 -7.58 32.35 11.19
C PHE A 81 -8.68 31.29 11.22
N SER A 82 -9.50 31.36 12.28
CA SER A 82 -10.79 30.71 12.34
C SER A 82 -11.75 31.46 11.43
N ALA A 83 -12.27 30.78 10.41
CA ALA A 83 -13.56 31.10 9.82
C ALA A 83 -14.28 29.78 9.50
N LYS A 84 -15.13 29.37 10.43
CA LYS A 84 -16.19 28.37 10.26
C LYS A 84 -17.00 28.65 8.99
N ALA A 85 -17.08 27.68 8.08
CA ALA A 85 -18.32 27.29 7.41
C ALA A 85 -18.14 25.98 6.62
N SER A 86 -19.08 25.05 6.79
CA SER A 86 -19.27 23.80 6.03
C SER A 86 -18.71 22.50 6.63
N SER A 87 -18.95 22.30 7.93
CA SER A 87 -19.09 20.97 8.52
C SER A 87 -20.48 20.40 8.21
N ARG A 88 -20.57 19.37 7.34
CA ARG A 88 -21.65 18.34 7.41
C ARG A 88 -21.56 17.15 6.46
N LYS A 89 -20.53 17.00 5.60
CA LYS A 89 -20.45 15.86 4.64
C LYS A 89 -19.21 14.95 4.74
N GLU A 90 -18.27 15.22 5.65
CA GLU A 90 -17.03 14.43 5.79
C GLU A 90 -17.07 13.31 6.85
N ASP A 91 -18.08 13.27 7.72
CA ASP A 91 -18.14 12.33 8.85
C ASP A 91 -18.65 10.92 8.49
N SER A 92 -19.27 10.75 7.32
CA SER A 92 -19.96 9.50 6.97
C SER A 92 -19.03 8.41 6.42
N LEU A 93 -17.91 8.77 5.77
CA LEU A 93 -16.95 7.81 5.20
C LEU A 93 -15.97 7.23 6.24
N LYS A 94 -15.65 8.00 7.29
CA LYS A 94 -14.70 7.58 8.35
C LYS A 94 -15.24 6.44 9.21
N LYS A 95 -16.56 6.19 9.22
CA LYS A 95 -17.19 5.15 10.05
C LYS A 95 -17.13 3.76 9.41
N SER A 96 -17.25 3.67 8.09
CA SER A 96 -17.05 2.41 7.34
C SER A 96 -15.57 2.02 7.31
N GLU A 97 -14.66 2.98 7.11
CA GLU A 97 -13.21 2.77 7.17
C GLU A 97 -12.76 2.29 8.56
N LYS A 98 -13.25 2.94 9.64
CA LYS A 98 -12.95 2.49 11.01
C LYS A 98 -13.49 1.08 11.31
N LYS A 99 -14.61 0.67 10.73
CA LYS A 99 -15.16 -0.67 10.89
C LYS A 99 -14.33 -1.72 10.14
N ILE A 100 -13.86 -1.39 8.93
CA ILE A 100 -12.93 -2.22 8.14
C ILE A 100 -11.61 -2.37 8.90
N MET A 101 -11.03 -1.28 9.42
CA MET A 101 -9.80 -1.32 10.21
C MET A 101 -9.95 -2.10 11.53
N LYS A 102 -11.13 -2.03 12.18
CA LYS A 102 -11.42 -2.80 13.40
C LYS A 102 -11.52 -4.31 13.13
N ASN A 103 -12.11 -4.69 12.00
CA ASN A 103 -12.20 -6.10 11.60
C ASN A 103 -10.83 -6.63 11.16
N PHE A 104 -10.10 -5.87 10.35
CA PHE A 104 -8.75 -6.19 9.89
C PHE A 104 -7.77 -6.33 11.05
N SER A 105 -7.80 -5.42 12.03
CA SER A 105 -6.95 -5.54 13.23
C SER A 105 -7.29 -6.78 14.07
N LYS A 106 -8.56 -7.21 14.12
CA LYS A 106 -8.95 -8.44 14.83
C LYS A 106 -8.44 -9.69 14.10
N GLU A 107 -8.49 -9.70 12.77
CA GLU A 107 -7.96 -10.80 11.96
C GLU A 107 -6.43 -10.85 11.99
N MET A 108 -5.76 -9.70 11.91
CA MET A 108 -4.29 -9.61 12.00
C MET A 108 -3.75 -10.03 13.38
N LYS A 109 -4.50 -9.80 14.47
CA LYS A 109 -4.15 -10.33 15.80
C LYS A 109 -4.17 -11.86 15.84
N LYS A 110 -5.20 -12.48 15.26
CA LYS A 110 -5.29 -13.95 15.18
C LYS A 110 -4.15 -14.52 14.35
N LEU A 111 -3.79 -13.86 13.24
CA LEU A 111 -2.66 -14.27 12.41
C LEU A 111 -1.35 -14.21 13.21
N ARG A 112 -1.14 -13.14 13.98
CA ARG A 112 0.02 -13.02 14.88
C ARG A 112 0.06 -14.15 15.91
N GLU A 113 -1.05 -14.37 16.63
CA GLU A 113 -1.14 -15.45 17.64
C GLU A 113 -0.84 -16.82 17.02
N PHE A 114 -1.29 -17.05 15.80
CA PHE A 114 -1.00 -18.27 15.05
C PHE A 114 0.50 -18.40 14.72
N VAL A 115 1.14 -17.33 14.26
CA VAL A 115 2.58 -17.32 13.97
C VAL A 115 3.40 -17.51 15.25
N GLU A 116 3.05 -16.83 16.34
CA GLU A 116 3.75 -16.95 17.63
C GLU A 116 3.59 -18.34 18.27
N SER A 117 2.51 -19.08 17.97
CA SER A 117 2.26 -20.42 18.52
C SER A 117 2.81 -21.56 17.67
N ASN A 118 2.94 -21.37 16.36
CA ASN A 118 3.39 -22.42 15.43
C ASN A 118 4.80 -22.22 14.91
N CYS A 119 5.41 -21.04 15.11
CA CYS A 119 6.72 -20.70 14.57
C CYS A 119 7.68 -20.28 15.67
N THR A 120 8.97 -20.55 15.48
CA THR A 120 10.05 -20.15 16.37
C THR A 120 10.57 -18.76 15.99
N TYR A 121 10.73 -17.88 16.98
CA TYR A 121 11.29 -16.55 16.76
C TYR A 121 12.82 -16.60 16.72
N VAL A 122 13.41 -16.25 15.58
CA VAL A 122 14.87 -16.26 15.36
C VAL A 122 15.50 -14.86 15.31
N GLY A 123 14.69 -13.80 15.39
CA GLY A 123 15.16 -12.42 15.38
C GLY A 123 15.99 -12.11 14.12
N LYS A 124 17.16 -11.48 14.30
CA LYS A 124 18.05 -11.02 13.21
C LYS A 124 18.79 -12.14 12.48
N GLU A 125 18.76 -13.37 12.99
CA GLU A 125 19.44 -14.51 12.36
C GLU A 125 18.55 -15.23 11.32
N PHE A 126 17.36 -14.70 11.06
CA PHE A 126 16.40 -15.22 10.09
C PHE A 126 17.02 -15.54 8.72
N SER A 127 17.81 -14.61 8.18
CA SER A 127 18.47 -14.77 6.87
C SER A 127 19.39 -16.00 6.81
N LYS A 128 20.09 -16.32 7.91
CA LYS A 128 20.98 -17.49 7.99
C LYS A 128 20.19 -18.78 8.12
N GLU A 129 19.20 -18.79 8.99
CA GLU A 129 18.45 -20.01 9.29
C GLU A 129 17.58 -20.42 8.10
N ILE A 130 16.98 -19.47 7.39
CA ILE A 130 16.27 -19.72 6.15
C ILE A 130 17.19 -20.32 5.08
N ARG A 131 18.41 -19.79 4.92
CA ARG A 131 19.40 -20.36 3.99
C ARG A 131 19.70 -21.82 4.35
N LYS A 132 19.94 -22.13 5.63
CA LYS A 132 20.19 -23.52 6.07
C LYS A 132 19.02 -24.45 5.74
N ILE A 133 17.79 -23.98 5.92
CA ILE A 133 16.58 -24.77 5.59
C ILE A 133 16.50 -24.98 4.07
N HIS A 134 16.77 -23.94 3.27
CA HIS A 134 16.76 -24.03 1.81
C HIS A 134 17.83 -24.98 1.25
N TYR A 135 19.04 -24.99 1.83
CA TYR A 135 20.11 -25.90 1.44
C TYR A 135 20.00 -27.31 2.09
N GLY A 136 19.04 -27.52 2.98
CA GLY A 136 18.80 -28.80 3.65
C GLY A 136 19.77 -29.13 4.79
N GLU A 137 20.46 -28.12 5.35
CA GLU A 137 21.38 -28.27 6.48
C GLU A 137 20.67 -28.29 7.85
N SER A 138 19.48 -27.69 7.94
CA SER A 138 18.62 -27.67 9.14
C SER A 138 17.28 -28.38 8.89
N SER A 139 16.60 -28.78 9.96
CA SER A 139 15.21 -29.27 9.92
C SER A 139 14.27 -28.21 9.31
N PRO A 140 13.23 -28.60 8.55
CA PRO A 140 12.21 -27.69 8.05
C PRO A 140 11.32 -27.21 9.19
N GLU A 141 11.84 -26.27 9.97
CA GLU A 141 11.14 -25.65 11.08
C GLU A 141 10.47 -24.36 10.62
N ASN A 142 9.27 -24.13 11.14
CA ASN A 142 8.59 -22.86 10.92
C ASN A 142 9.31 -21.78 11.74
N ILE A 143 9.92 -20.82 11.07
CA ILE A 143 10.64 -19.72 11.72
C ILE A 143 10.08 -18.37 11.28
N TYR A 144 10.15 -17.40 12.19
CA TYR A 144 9.86 -16.00 11.86
C TYR A 144 10.89 -15.09 12.53
N GLY A 145 11.19 -13.96 11.91
CA GLY A 145 12.22 -13.07 12.39
C GLY A 145 12.25 -11.75 11.66
N GLU A 146 13.39 -11.08 11.80
CA GLU A 146 13.69 -9.79 11.24
C GLU A 146 14.87 -9.93 10.28
N THR A 147 14.85 -9.19 9.18
CA THR A 147 15.93 -9.17 8.19
C THR A 147 16.12 -7.74 7.68
N SER A 148 17.33 -7.41 7.25
CA SER A 148 17.62 -6.10 6.63
C SER A 148 17.11 -6.07 5.19
N GLU A 149 16.75 -4.90 4.66
CA GLU A 149 16.33 -4.76 3.25
C GLU A 149 17.34 -5.34 2.25
N LYS A 150 18.64 -5.23 2.55
CA LYS A 150 19.70 -5.82 1.71
C LYS A 150 19.65 -7.33 1.72
N GLU A 151 19.52 -7.93 2.91
CA GLU A 151 19.45 -9.38 3.08
C GLU A 151 18.16 -9.95 2.48
N THR A 152 17.04 -9.25 2.62
CA THR A 152 15.77 -9.58 1.93
C THR A 152 15.98 -9.73 0.43
N GLN A 153 16.71 -8.81 -0.20
CA GLN A 153 16.95 -8.87 -1.64
C GLN A 153 17.82 -10.08 -2.02
N GLU A 154 18.86 -10.36 -1.24
CA GLU A 154 19.70 -11.55 -1.44
C GLU A 154 18.88 -12.85 -1.33
N LEU A 155 17.96 -12.94 -0.37
CA LEU A 155 17.09 -14.11 -0.20
C LEU A 155 16.16 -14.30 -1.40
N VAL A 156 15.64 -13.21 -1.98
CA VAL A 156 14.81 -13.27 -3.19
C VAL A 156 15.65 -13.69 -4.40
N ASP A 157 16.87 -13.16 -4.53
CA ASP A 157 17.79 -13.50 -5.63
C ASP A 157 18.24 -14.98 -5.55
N GLU A 158 18.36 -15.53 -4.34
CA GLU A 158 18.60 -16.96 -4.07
C GLU A 158 17.38 -17.84 -4.35
N GLY A 159 16.21 -17.26 -4.60
CA GLY A 159 14.96 -17.97 -4.89
C GLY A 159 14.24 -18.49 -3.66
N ILE A 160 14.50 -17.92 -2.48
CA ILE A 160 13.93 -18.38 -1.23
C ILE A 160 12.55 -17.71 -1.00
N GLU A 161 11.53 -18.53 -0.82
CA GLU A 161 10.16 -18.05 -0.56
C GLU A 161 9.97 -17.65 0.90
N PHE A 162 9.62 -16.37 1.12
CA PHE A 162 9.23 -15.87 2.44
C PHE A 162 8.12 -14.81 2.32
N TYR A 163 7.45 -14.55 3.43
CA TYR A 163 6.36 -13.57 3.49
C TYR A 163 6.67 -12.44 4.45
N HIS A 164 6.44 -11.20 4.02
CA HIS A 164 6.45 -10.05 4.90
C HIS A 164 5.10 -9.90 5.60
N LEU A 165 5.11 -10.10 6.91
CA LEU A 165 3.95 -9.83 7.75
C LEU A 165 3.99 -8.38 8.25
N PRO A 166 2.90 -7.61 8.11
CA PRO A 166 2.82 -6.27 8.67
C PRO A 166 2.68 -6.34 10.20
N TRP A 167 3.80 -6.32 10.90
CA TRP A 167 3.83 -6.23 12.35
C TRP A 167 3.45 -4.82 12.77
N PHE A 168 2.18 -4.61 13.12
CA PHE A 168 1.77 -3.35 13.74
C PHE A 168 2.56 -3.17 15.05
N ASN A 169 3.41 -2.15 15.09
CA ASN A 169 4.00 -1.66 16.33
C ASN A 169 2.85 -1.41 17.30
N ARG A 170 2.94 -1.98 18.50
CA ARG A 170 2.17 -1.45 19.62
C ARG A 170 2.61 0.00 19.74
N HIS A 171 1.67 0.93 19.63
CA HIS A 171 1.94 2.34 19.93
C HIS A 171 2.27 2.44 21.42
N ASP A 172 3.49 2.08 21.78
CA ASP A 172 4.09 2.34 23.10
C ASP A 172 5.45 2.99 22.84
N SER A 173 5.41 4.26 22.47
CA SER A 173 6.46 5.27 22.64
C SER A 173 5.80 6.65 22.62
#